data_AF-A0A832UK25-F1
#
_entry.id   AF-A0A832UK25-F1
#
_cell.length_a   1.000
_cell.length_b   1.000
_cell.length_c   1.000
_cell.angle_alpha   90.00
_cell.angle_beta   90.00
_cell.angle_gamma   90.00
#
_symmetry.space_group_name_H-M   'P 1'
#
loop_
_entity.id
_entity.type
_entity.pdbx_description
1 polymer ?
#
loop_
_entity_poly.entity_id
_entity_poly.type
_entity_poly.pdbx_seq_one_letter_code
_entity_poly.pdbx_strand_id
1 'polypeptide(L)'
;MLFDEANKQKKFEFNQVQKKIGDLLVECEDMYAFLLKYNDMITYEELYELTEDDKDNFIKIRDRAHEMEHSLLHYKEDLIRLVEGDVEWFLTDVDSGSDEKFFDDYYESKVFFNYFQVEICLGLLFDKLKQLNVPRKSVSELHVHHGGGCC
;
A
#
# COMPACT_ATOMS: atom_id res chain seq x y z
N MET A 1 17.38 -5.56 -29.28
CA MET A 1 15.98 -5.66 -29.75
C MET A 1 15.09 -6.38 -28.73
N LEU A 2 15.29 -7.67 -28.43
CA LEU A 2 14.50 -8.38 -27.39
C LEU A 2 14.75 -7.84 -25.97
N PHE A 3 16.01 -7.56 -25.63
CA PHE A 3 16.39 -6.96 -24.34
C PHE A 3 15.79 -5.55 -24.15
N ASP A 4 15.86 -4.70 -25.18
CA ASP A 4 15.28 -3.35 -25.15
C ASP A 4 13.76 -3.36 -24.97
N GLU A 5 13.07 -4.35 -25.56
CA GLU A 5 11.62 -4.53 -25.39
C GLU A 5 11.26 -5.03 -23.99
N ALA A 6 12.04 -5.96 -23.43
CA ALA A 6 11.88 -6.41 -22.05
C ALA A 6 12.07 -5.26 -21.05
N ASN A 7 13.09 -4.42 -21.23
CA ASN A 7 13.34 -3.25 -20.38
C ASN A 7 12.25 -2.19 -20.48
N LYS A 8 11.66 -1.99 -21.67
CA LYS A 8 10.49 -1.10 -21.83
C LYS A 8 9.27 -1.61 -21.07
N GLN A 9 8.98 -2.90 -21.17
CA GLN A 9 7.85 -3.52 -20.46
C GLN A 9 8.05 -3.44 -18.94
N LYS A 10 9.26 -3.70 -18.47
CA LYS A 10 9.64 -3.58 -17.06
C LYS A 10 9.45 -2.17 -16.52
N LYS A 11 9.92 -1.15 -17.25
CA LYS A 11 9.72 0.26 -16.89
C LYS A 11 8.23 0.63 -16.83
N PHE A 12 7.43 0.07 -17.73
CA PHE A 12 5.98 0.27 -17.72
C PHE A 12 5.33 -0.34 -16.47
N GLU A 13 5.65 -1.59 -16.14
CA GLU A 13 5.15 -2.27 -14.93
C GLU A 13 5.56 -1.52 -13.66
N PHE A 14 6.82 -1.10 -13.57
CA PHE A 14 7.32 -0.30 -12.45
C PHE A 14 6.52 0.99 -12.25
N ASN A 15 6.27 1.74 -13.32
CA ASN A 15 5.47 2.96 -13.27
C ASN A 15 4.02 2.70 -12.84
N GLN A 16 3.44 1.55 -13.21
CA GLN A 16 2.11 1.17 -12.75
C GLN A 16 2.08 0.88 -11.25
N VAL A 17 3.04 0.11 -10.74
CA VAL A 17 3.13 -0.20 -9.31
C VAL A 17 3.36 1.09 -8.50
N GLN A 18 4.26 1.96 -8.97
CA GLN A 18 4.50 3.26 -8.33
C GLN A 18 3.25 4.13 -8.30
N LYS A 19 2.47 4.16 -9.37
CA LYS A 19 1.20 4.89 -9.40
C LYS A 19 0.20 4.32 -8.38
N LYS A 20 0.03 2.99 -8.35
CA LYS A 20 -0.90 2.33 -7.41
C LYS A 20 -0.52 2.61 -5.94
N ILE A 21 0.77 2.54 -5.61
CA ILE A 21 1.26 2.87 -4.25
C ILE A 21 1.02 4.36 -3.94
N GLY A 22 1.24 5.26 -4.90
CA GLY A 22 0.94 6.68 -4.74
C GLY A 22 -0.55 6.95 -4.48
N ASP A 23 -1.43 6.29 -5.24
CA ASP A 23 -2.88 6.41 -5.07
C ASP A 23 -3.31 5.90 -3.68
N LEU A 24 -2.74 4.77 -3.22
CA LEU A 24 -2.98 4.24 -1.87
C LEU A 24 -2.52 5.19 -0.75
N LEU A 25 -1.39 5.87 -0.94
CA LEU A 25 -0.87 6.82 0.04
C LEU A 25 -1.84 7.99 0.24
N VAL A 26 -2.31 8.59 -0.86
CA VAL A 26 -3.30 9.68 -0.81
C VAL A 26 -4.59 9.21 -0.13
N GLU A 27 -5.08 8.03 -0.47
CA GLU A 27 -6.30 7.49 0.13
C GLU A 27 -6.12 7.24 1.64
N CYS A 28 -4.95 6.76 2.08
CA CYS A 28 -4.63 6.60 3.51
C CYS A 28 -4.59 7.94 4.25
N GLU A 29 -3.99 8.96 3.65
CA GLU A 29 -3.93 10.31 4.22
C GLU A 29 -5.34 10.89 4.42
N ASP A 30 -6.21 10.76 3.41
CA ASP A 30 -7.60 11.22 3.48
C ASP A 30 -8.40 10.51 4.58
N MET A 31 -8.27 9.18 4.67
CA MET A 31 -8.92 8.40 5.72
C MET A 31 -8.40 8.80 7.10
N TYR A 32 -7.10 9.01 7.26
CA TYR A 32 -6.52 9.38 8.55
C TYR A 32 -6.95 10.79 8.95
N ALA A 33 -6.94 11.74 8.02
CA ALA A 33 -7.43 13.11 8.23
C ALA A 33 -8.92 13.13 8.62
N PHE A 34 -9.73 12.24 8.06
CA PHE A 34 -11.12 12.05 8.51
C PHE A 34 -11.19 11.60 9.97
N LEU A 35 -10.45 10.56 10.35
CA LEU A 35 -10.45 10.03 11.72
C LEU A 35 -9.89 11.01 12.76
N LEU A 36 -8.97 11.90 12.37
CA LEU A 36 -8.41 12.93 13.26
C LEU A 36 -9.47 13.92 13.76
N LYS A 37 -10.58 14.11 13.04
CA LYS A 37 -11.70 14.97 13.48
C LYS A 37 -12.36 14.47 14.78
N TYR A 38 -12.11 13.21 15.13
CA TYR A 38 -12.64 12.54 16.31
C TYR A 38 -11.58 12.41 17.42
N ASN A 39 -10.45 13.14 17.32
CA ASN A 39 -9.40 13.16 18.34
C ASN A 39 -9.87 13.75 19.67
N ASP A 40 -10.78 14.71 19.67
CA ASP A 40 -11.20 15.38 20.89
C ASP A 40 -12.32 14.62 21.62
N MET A 41 -13.06 13.73 20.94
CA MET A 41 -14.12 12.88 21.51
C MET A 41 -13.60 11.74 22.42
N ILE A 42 -12.35 11.83 22.89
CA ILE A 42 -11.69 10.78 23.69
C ILE A 42 -12.16 10.77 25.15
N THR A 43 -13.00 11.72 25.57
CA THR A 43 -13.72 11.56 26.83
C THR A 43 -14.87 10.55 26.65
N TYR A 44 -15.04 9.64 27.61
CA TYR A 44 -16.07 8.60 27.58
C TYR A 44 -17.50 9.14 27.39
N GLU A 45 -17.71 10.42 27.68
CA GLU A 45 -18.99 11.13 27.61
C GLU A 45 -19.32 11.60 26.18
N GLU A 46 -18.33 11.91 25.35
CA GLU A 46 -18.51 12.41 23.97
C GLU A 46 -18.60 11.29 22.92
N LEU A 47 -18.09 10.08 23.21
CA LEU A 47 -18.29 8.91 22.34
C LEU A 47 -19.77 8.51 22.19
N TYR A 48 -20.64 8.93 23.13
CA TYR A 48 -22.09 8.75 23.04
C TYR A 48 -22.76 9.71 22.04
N GLU A 49 -22.03 10.72 21.53
CA GLU A 49 -22.52 11.66 20.51
C GLU A 49 -22.29 11.16 19.07
N LEU A 50 -21.58 10.04 18.88
CA LEU A 50 -21.35 9.45 17.57
C LEU A 50 -22.68 9.02 16.94
N THR A 51 -22.93 9.51 15.72
CA THR A 51 -24.09 9.10 14.94
C THR A 51 -23.89 7.68 14.38
N GLU A 52 -24.97 7.03 13.97
CA GLU A 52 -24.87 5.75 13.25
C GLU A 52 -24.10 5.91 11.92
N ASP A 53 -24.23 7.07 11.26
CA ASP A 53 -23.48 7.38 10.03
C ASP A 53 -21.95 7.44 10.29
N ASP A 54 -21.52 7.96 11.44
CA ASP A 54 -20.10 7.98 11.82
C ASP A 54 -19.55 6.57 11.98
N LYS A 55 -20.30 5.70 12.68
CA LYS A 55 -19.92 4.30 12.90
C LYS A 55 -19.84 3.54 11.58
N ASP A 56 -20.79 3.75 10.67
CA ASP A 56 -20.78 3.16 9.34
C ASP A 56 -19.56 3.62 8.53
N ASN A 57 -19.17 4.89 8.64
CA ASN A 57 -17.98 5.40 7.98
C ASN A 57 -16.69 4.81 8.56
N PHE A 58 -16.60 4.62 9.88
CA PHE A 58 -15.44 3.94 10.50
C PHE A 58 -15.34 2.48 10.03
N ILE A 59 -16.47 1.78 9.89
CA ILE A 59 -16.51 0.41 9.37
C ILE A 59 -16.02 0.37 7.91
N LYS A 60 -16.45 1.31 7.07
CA LYS A 60 -15.98 1.42 5.67
C LYS A 60 -14.47 1.66 5.60
N ILE A 61 -13.95 2.58 6.43
CA ILE A 61 -12.51 2.86 6.52
C ILE A 61 -11.74 1.62 6.97
N ARG A 62 -12.22 0.92 8.00
CA ARG A 62 -11.62 -0.33 8.47
C ARG A 62 -11.54 -1.37 7.34
N ASP A 63 -12.66 -1.58 6.66
CA ASP A 63 -12.77 -2.60 5.61
C ASP A 63 -11.86 -2.26 4.43
N ARG A 64 -11.82 -0.99 4.04
CA ARG A 64 -10.93 -0.50 3.00
C ARG A 64 -9.45 -0.62 3.40
N ALA A 65 -9.09 -0.30 4.63
CA ALA A 65 -7.72 -0.46 5.14
C ALA A 65 -7.25 -1.93 5.10
N HIS A 66 -8.14 -2.90 5.33
CA HIS A 66 -7.81 -4.33 5.16
C HIS A 66 -7.55 -4.70 3.69
N GLU A 67 -8.38 -4.21 2.76
CA GLU A 67 -8.14 -4.43 1.33
C GLU A 67 -6.81 -3.85 0.86
N MET A 68 -6.41 -2.71 1.43
CA MET A 68 -5.12 -2.09 1.17
C MET A 68 -3.96 -2.91 1.72
N GLU A 69 -4.06 -3.38 2.97
CA GLU A 69 -3.04 -4.26 3.59
C GLU A 69 -2.81 -5.50 2.72
N HIS A 70 -3.88 -6.10 2.20
CA HIS A 70 -3.80 -7.22 1.26
C HIS A 70 -3.17 -6.81 -0.09
N SER A 71 -3.55 -5.67 -0.64
CA SER A 71 -2.99 -5.16 -1.92
C SER A 71 -1.48 -4.90 -1.82
N LEU A 72 -1.01 -4.41 -0.67
CA LEU A 72 0.42 -4.19 -0.41
C LEU A 72 1.25 -5.47 -0.42
N LEU A 73 0.67 -6.62 -0.05
CA LEU A 73 1.38 -7.90 -0.16
C LEU A 73 1.73 -8.19 -1.62
N HIS A 74 0.77 -8.04 -2.54
CA HIS A 74 1.00 -8.23 -3.96
C HIS A 74 1.95 -7.18 -4.55
N TYR A 75 1.85 -5.92 -4.14
CA TYR A 75 2.77 -4.89 -4.65
C TYR A 75 4.20 -5.12 -4.16
N LYS A 76 4.39 -5.69 -2.97
CA LYS A 76 5.71 -6.12 -2.51
C LYS A 76 6.28 -7.21 -3.41
N GLU A 77 5.48 -8.23 -3.73
CA GLU A 77 5.88 -9.31 -4.63
C GLU A 77 6.23 -8.78 -6.03
N ASP A 78 5.40 -7.90 -6.58
CA ASP A 78 5.65 -7.25 -7.87
C ASP A 78 6.95 -6.42 -7.85
N LEU A 79 7.18 -5.64 -6.80
CA LEU A 79 8.41 -4.87 -6.62
C LEU A 79 9.63 -5.78 -6.53
N ILE A 80 9.56 -6.87 -5.77
CA ILE A 80 10.66 -7.83 -5.66
C ILE A 80 10.97 -8.44 -7.03
N ARG A 81 9.95 -8.93 -7.74
CA ARG A 81 10.10 -9.53 -9.08
C ARG A 81 10.72 -8.56 -10.08
N LEU A 82 10.31 -7.29 -10.04
CA LEU A 82 10.87 -6.24 -10.89
C LEU A 82 12.35 -5.99 -10.61
N VAL A 83 12.89 -6.43 -9.48
CA VAL A 83 14.26 -6.08 -9.05
C VAL A 83 15.19 -7.27 -9.11
N GLU A 84 14.66 -8.46 -8.87
CA GLU A 84 15.40 -9.72 -8.97
C GLU A 84 16.15 -9.84 -10.29
N GLY A 85 15.52 -9.49 -11.42
CA GLY A 85 16.16 -9.53 -12.73
C GLY A 85 17.32 -8.54 -12.90
N ASP A 86 17.28 -7.37 -12.25
CA ASP A 86 18.41 -6.41 -12.29
C ASP A 86 19.55 -6.88 -11.40
N VAL A 87 19.23 -7.46 -10.24
CA VAL A 87 20.22 -8.01 -9.32
C VAL A 87 20.93 -9.21 -9.95
N GLU A 88 20.19 -10.15 -10.54
CA GLU A 88 20.76 -11.31 -11.22
C GLU A 88 21.67 -10.87 -12.38
N TRP A 89 21.24 -9.90 -13.17
CA TRP A 89 22.03 -9.35 -14.27
C TRP A 89 23.31 -8.66 -13.77
N PHE A 90 23.21 -7.78 -12.75
CA PHE A 90 24.37 -7.12 -12.13
C PHE A 90 25.39 -8.13 -11.57
N LEU A 91 24.93 -9.24 -11.00
CA LEU A 91 25.80 -10.28 -10.45
C LEU A 91 26.47 -11.14 -11.53
N THR A 92 25.98 -11.12 -12.78
CA THR A 92 26.42 -12.02 -13.85
C THR A 92 27.08 -11.31 -15.03
N ASP A 93 26.86 -10.00 -15.22
CA ASP A 93 27.49 -9.22 -16.28
C ASP A 93 28.69 -8.41 -15.76
N VAL A 94 29.89 -8.79 -16.22
CA VAL A 94 31.17 -8.28 -15.68
C VAL A 94 31.70 -7.07 -16.47
N ASP A 95 31.10 -6.72 -17.63
CA ASP A 95 31.75 -5.82 -18.61
C ASP A 95 30.86 -4.74 -19.27
N SER A 96 29.61 -4.50 -18.84
CA SER A 96 28.69 -3.58 -19.53
C SER A 96 28.31 -2.33 -18.71
N GLY A 97 29.04 -1.23 -18.93
CA GLY A 97 28.73 0.11 -18.37
C GLY A 97 27.48 0.79 -18.97
N SER A 98 26.58 0.05 -19.62
CA SER A 98 25.38 0.60 -20.28
C SER A 98 24.11 0.58 -19.44
N ASP A 99 24.09 -0.12 -18.30
CA ASP A 99 22.88 -0.31 -17.47
C ASP A 99 22.92 0.35 -16.08
N GLU A 100 24.01 1.08 -15.74
CA GLU A 100 24.06 1.91 -14.51
C GLU A 100 22.84 2.84 -14.40
N LYS A 101 22.39 3.41 -15.53
CA LYS A 101 21.29 4.38 -15.52
C LYS A 101 19.92 3.78 -15.16
N PHE A 102 19.63 2.54 -15.54
CA PHE A 102 18.34 1.91 -15.18
C PHE A 102 18.33 1.51 -13.70
N PHE A 103 19.46 1.01 -13.22
CA PHE A 103 19.69 0.75 -11.81
C PHE A 103 19.61 2.06 -10.97
N ASP A 104 20.20 3.15 -11.46
CA ASP A 104 20.15 4.47 -10.85
C ASP A 104 18.72 5.03 -10.81
N ASP A 105 17.97 4.97 -11.93
CA ASP A 105 16.55 5.39 -11.98
C ASP A 105 15.71 4.63 -10.93
N TYR A 106 16.02 3.36 -10.71
CA TYR A 106 15.34 2.51 -9.73
C TYR A 106 15.81 2.80 -8.28
N TYR A 107 17.12 2.96 -8.06
CA TYR A 107 17.71 3.32 -6.76
C TYR A 107 17.26 4.70 -6.27
N GLU A 108 17.10 5.66 -7.19
CA GLU A 108 16.59 7.00 -6.93
C GLU A 108 15.07 7.05 -6.81
N SER A 109 14.35 5.97 -7.17
CA SER A 109 12.90 5.94 -7.07
C SER A 109 12.43 5.96 -5.62
N LYS A 110 11.38 6.74 -5.38
CA LYS A 110 10.70 6.81 -4.08
C LYS A 110 9.72 5.65 -3.86
N VAL A 111 9.63 4.67 -4.74
CA VAL A 111 8.58 3.64 -4.66
C VAL A 111 8.66 2.81 -3.36
N PHE A 112 9.85 2.42 -2.91
CA PHE A 112 10.03 1.71 -1.63
C PHE A 112 9.72 2.61 -0.46
N PHE A 113 10.18 3.85 -0.51
CA PHE A 113 9.87 4.84 0.50
C PHE A 113 8.35 5.03 0.65
N ASN A 114 7.64 5.23 -0.46
CA ASN A 114 6.19 5.37 -0.47
C ASN A 114 5.50 4.07 -0.03
N TYR A 115 6.00 2.89 -0.42
CA TYR A 115 5.49 1.61 0.07
C TYR A 115 5.51 1.54 1.59
N PHE A 116 6.66 1.84 2.20
CA PHE A 116 6.82 1.89 3.65
C PHE A 116 5.93 2.96 4.30
N GLN A 117 5.73 4.11 3.62
CA GLN A 117 4.80 5.12 4.11
C GLN A 117 3.36 4.59 4.17
N VAL A 118 2.89 3.88 3.15
CA VAL A 118 1.54 3.27 3.17
C VAL A 118 1.43 2.26 4.31
N GLU A 119 2.43 1.40 4.52
CA GLU A 119 2.44 0.47 5.67
C GLU A 119 2.30 1.19 7.02
N ILE A 120 3.06 2.27 7.21
CA ILE A 120 2.99 3.09 8.43
C ILE A 120 1.60 3.73 8.57
N CYS A 121 1.07 4.32 7.50
CA CYS A 121 -0.24 4.95 7.50
C CYS A 121 -1.36 3.95 7.85
N LEU A 122 -1.31 2.72 7.31
CA LEU A 122 -2.25 1.67 7.67
C LEU A 122 -2.16 1.30 9.16
N GLY A 123 -0.94 1.21 9.71
CA GLY A 123 -0.75 1.01 11.15
C GLY A 123 -1.46 2.09 11.98
N LEU A 124 -1.24 3.36 11.62
CA LEU A 124 -1.86 4.51 12.29
C LEU A 124 -3.39 4.53 12.15
N LEU A 125 -3.93 4.17 10.98
CA LEU A 125 -5.36 4.04 10.74
C LEU A 125 -5.98 3.00 11.69
N PHE A 126 -5.39 1.81 11.75
CA PHE A 126 -5.91 0.75 12.62
C PHE A 126 -5.81 1.09 14.11
N ASP A 127 -4.73 1.73 14.54
CA ASP A 127 -4.61 2.20 15.92
C ASP A 127 -5.68 3.25 16.25
N LYS A 128 -5.95 4.18 15.32
CA LYS A 128 -6.97 5.20 15.51
C LYS A 128 -8.38 4.62 15.53
N LEU A 129 -8.69 3.69 14.63
CA LEU A 129 -9.97 2.97 14.63
C LEU A 129 -10.18 2.17 15.92
N LYS A 130 -9.11 1.54 16.44
CA LYS A 130 -9.17 0.84 17.73
C LYS A 130 -9.49 1.78 18.89
N GLN A 131 -8.93 3.00 18.91
CA GLN A 131 -9.27 4.03 19.89
C GLN A 131 -10.75 4.43 19.82
N LEU A 132 -11.34 4.39 18.62
CA LEU A 132 -12.76 4.66 18.35
C LEU A 132 -13.65 3.42 18.52
N ASN A 133 -13.17 2.36 19.18
CA ASN A 133 -13.88 1.09 19.40
C ASN A 133 -14.28 0.33 18.12
N VAL A 134 -13.54 0.53 17.03
CA VAL A 134 -13.70 -0.21 15.76
C VAL A 134 -12.48 -1.10 15.55
N PRO A 135 -12.45 -2.31 16.15
CA PRO A 135 -11.31 -3.21 16.04
C PRO A 135 -11.17 -3.77 14.62
N ARG A 136 -9.96 -4.28 14.32
CA ARG A 136 -9.70 -5.08 13.10
C ARG A 136 -10.68 -6.26 13.02
N LYS A 137 -11.05 -6.64 11.78
CA LYS A 137 -11.77 -7.89 11.54
C LYS A 137 -10.90 -9.07 11.96
N SER A 138 -11.54 -10.12 12.46
CA SER A 138 -10.83 -11.38 12.67
C SER A 138 -10.39 -11.96 11.33
N VAL A 139 -9.32 -12.75 11.32
CA VAL A 139 -8.80 -13.35 10.07
C VAL A 139 -9.86 -14.22 9.37
N SER A 140 -10.77 -14.83 10.13
CA SER A 140 -11.92 -15.60 9.61
C SER A 140 -12.99 -14.76 8.91
N GLU A 141 -13.03 -13.45 9.14
CA GLU A 141 -14.01 -12.53 8.55
C GLU A 141 -13.41 -11.72 7.38
N LEU A 142 -12.12 -11.92 7.09
CA LEU A 142 -11.43 -11.34 5.93
C LEU A 142 -11.72 -12.08 4.62
N HIS A 143 -12.70 -13.00 4.60
CA HIS A 143 -13.16 -13.60 3.35
C HIS A 143 -13.81 -12.53 2.46
N VAL A 144 -12.98 -12.00 1.56
CA VAL A 144 -13.34 -10.99 0.58
C VAL A 144 -14.48 -11.53 -0.29
N HIS A 145 -15.63 -10.86 -0.24
CA HIS A 145 -16.75 -11.15 -1.11
C HIS A 145 -16.44 -10.71 -2.55
N HIS A 146 -16.21 -11.74 -3.38
CA HIS A 146 -16.60 -11.90 -4.79
C HIS A 146 -15.67 -11.37 -5.89
N GLY A 147 -15.09 -12.31 -6.64
CA GLY A 147 -14.76 -12.10 -8.05
C GLY A 147 -13.42 -12.69 -8.49
N GLY A 148 -13.34 -14.01 -8.66
CA GLY A 148 -12.32 -14.64 -9.51
C GLY A 148 -10.93 -14.78 -8.88
N GLY A 149 -10.73 -15.90 -8.19
CA GLY A 149 -9.46 -16.63 -8.13
C GLY A 149 -8.22 -15.90 -7.64
N CYS A 150 -7.89 -16.10 -6.37
CA CYS A 150 -6.51 -16.42 -6.00
C CYS A 150 -6.47 -17.15 -4.66
N CYS A 151 -5.90 -18.34 -4.68
CA CYS A 151 -5.11 -18.94 -3.62
C CYS A 151 -3.70 -19.11 -4.20
#